data_AF-A0A2P9HIK5-F1
#
_entry.id   AF-A0A2P9HIK5-F1
#
_cell.length_a   1.000
_cell.length_b   1.000
_cell.length_c   1.000
_cell.angle_alpha   90.00
_cell.angle_beta   90.00
_cell.angle_gamma   90.00
#
_symmetry.space_group_name_H-M   'P 1'
#
loop_
_entity.id
_entity.type
_entity.pdbx_description
1 polymer ?
#
loop_
_entity_poly.entity_id
_entity_poly.type
_entity_poly.pdbx_seq_one_letter_code
_entity_poly.pdbx_strand_id
1 'polypeptide(L)'
;MCGVEAVPCQIVQIDKKEQAASFAAVNGNVTKITTVNLLKAALAAGEQWALECKSVADAAGCKLMLSNGSSLTKKPGEIYAIKVFKKFVDTIEHSAIIRSLQILLETEGFKENADLWDSSILGPVILAMTERPQYLDRPDFASFLDLFDIWETIDGVDAENKRRISCGLPRISKRESIRLNLINAIDEALADQDEDLATSEGAH
;
A
#
# COMPACT_ATOMS: atom_id res chain seq x y z
N MET A 1 -53.32 -4.66 18.32
CA MET A 1 -52.07 -5.43 18.54
C MET A 1 -52.23 -6.76 17.84
N CYS A 2 -51.50 -6.99 16.75
CA CYS A 2 -51.54 -8.27 16.05
C CYS A 2 -50.39 -9.14 16.59
N GLY A 3 -50.73 -10.20 17.34
CA GLY A 3 -49.77 -11.19 17.81
C GLY A 3 -49.41 -12.15 16.68
N VAL A 4 -48.19 -12.06 16.19
CA VAL A 4 -47.65 -13.01 15.21
C VAL A 4 -46.93 -14.09 16.01
N GLU A 5 -47.54 -15.27 16.16
CA GLU A 5 -46.99 -16.39 16.94
C GLU A 5 -45.80 -17.09 16.26
N ALA A 6 -45.67 -16.98 14.94
CA ALA A 6 -44.56 -17.59 14.20
C ALA A 6 -44.23 -16.80 12.93
N VAL A 7 -42.93 -16.63 12.68
CA VAL A 7 -42.40 -15.98 11.48
C VAL A 7 -42.03 -17.07 10.46
N PRO A 8 -42.37 -16.93 9.17
CA PRO A 8 -41.95 -17.88 8.15
C PRO A 8 -40.42 -17.91 8.04
N CYS A 9 -39.78 -19.02 8.41
CA CYS A 9 -38.36 -19.24 8.16
C CYS A 9 -38.19 -20.07 6.89
N GLN A 10 -37.65 -19.46 5.84
CA GLN A 10 -37.23 -20.17 4.63
C GLN A 10 -35.76 -20.55 4.76
N ILE A 11 -35.50 -21.86 4.86
CA ILE A 11 -34.13 -22.39 4.80
C ILE A 11 -33.78 -22.60 3.33
N VAL A 12 -32.96 -21.71 2.78
CA VAL A 12 -32.45 -21.85 1.42
C VAL A 12 -31.10 -22.57 1.48
N GLN A 13 -30.98 -23.69 0.76
CA GLN A 13 -29.71 -24.39 0.55
C GLN A 13 -28.90 -23.61 -0.49
N ILE A 14 -28.12 -22.65 -0.03
CA ILE A 14 -27.21 -21.86 -0.87
C ILE A 14 -25.79 -22.42 -0.76
N ASP A 15 -25.02 -22.32 -1.83
CA ASP A 15 -23.62 -22.72 -1.80
C ASP A 15 -22.80 -21.78 -0.89
N LYS A 16 -21.60 -22.19 -0.48
CA LYS A 16 -20.75 -21.40 0.43
C LYS A 16 -20.38 -20.01 -0.14
N LYS A 17 -20.34 -19.87 -1.47
CA LYS A 17 -19.98 -18.65 -2.19
C LYS A 17 -21.13 -17.64 -2.11
N GLU A 18 -22.34 -18.07 -2.43
CA GLU A 18 -23.57 -17.28 -2.32
C GLU A 18 -23.89 -16.91 -0.87
N GLN A 19 -23.57 -17.80 0.07
CA GLN A 19 -23.69 -17.56 1.51
C GLN A 19 -22.77 -16.44 1.98
N ALA A 20 -21.52 -16.39 1.50
CA ALA A 20 -20.57 -15.32 1.79
C ALA A 20 -21.00 -13.98 1.17
N ALA A 21 -21.47 -14.00 -0.08
CA ALA A 21 -21.96 -12.80 -0.77
C ALA A 21 -23.20 -12.21 -0.09
N SER A 22 -24.17 -13.05 0.28
CA SER A 22 -25.38 -12.64 1.01
C SER A 22 -25.04 -12.12 2.41
N PHE A 23 -24.09 -12.75 3.10
CA PHE A 23 -23.60 -12.30 4.40
C PHE A 23 -22.95 -10.91 4.32
N ALA A 24 -22.12 -10.66 3.30
CA ALA A 24 -21.48 -9.36 3.08
C ALA A 24 -22.53 -8.27 2.79
N ALA A 25 -23.53 -8.57 1.96
CA ALA A 25 -24.60 -7.64 1.60
C ALA A 25 -25.51 -7.28 2.79
N VAL A 26 -25.90 -8.26 3.62
CA VAL A 26 -26.81 -8.04 4.75
C VAL A 26 -26.09 -7.39 5.94
N ASN A 27 -24.90 -7.88 6.30
CA ASN A 27 -24.20 -7.38 7.49
C ASN A 27 -23.42 -6.08 7.25
N GLY A 28 -23.18 -5.72 5.99
CA GLY A 28 -22.50 -4.46 5.63
C GLY A 28 -23.21 -3.22 6.16
N ASN A 29 -24.52 -3.30 6.38
CA ASN A 29 -25.35 -2.19 6.86
C ASN A 29 -25.58 -2.14 8.38
N VAL A 30 -25.28 -3.21 9.13
CA VAL A 30 -25.64 -3.32 10.57
C VAL A 30 -24.41 -3.47 11.48
N THR A 31 -23.30 -4.00 10.97
CA THR A 31 -22.05 -4.16 11.74
C THR A 31 -20.93 -3.43 10.99
N LYS A 32 -20.07 -2.66 11.69
CA LYS A 32 -18.86 -2.08 11.08
C LYS A 32 -17.98 -3.22 10.53
N ILE A 33 -18.19 -3.62 9.27
CA ILE A 33 -17.35 -4.60 8.61
C ILE A 33 -16.01 -3.92 8.36
N THR A 34 -14.94 -4.46 8.94
CA THR A 34 -13.58 -3.98 8.68
C THR A 34 -13.17 -4.36 7.26
N THR A 35 -12.28 -3.58 6.64
CA THR A 35 -11.78 -3.87 5.29
C THR A 35 -11.20 -5.28 5.16
N VAL A 36 -10.63 -5.81 6.24
CA VAL A 36 -10.12 -7.18 6.34
C VAL A 36 -11.24 -8.23 6.22
N ASN A 37 -12.38 -7.99 6.86
CA ASN A 37 -13.53 -8.89 6.76
C ASN A 37 -14.13 -8.87 5.34
N LEU A 38 -14.16 -7.69 4.70
CA LEU A 38 -14.57 -7.58 3.29
C LEU A 38 -13.62 -8.35 2.38
N LEU A 39 -12.31 -8.21 2.54
CA LEU A 39 -11.33 -8.95 1.75
C LEU A 39 -11.48 -10.46 1.93
N LYS A 40 -11.65 -10.94 3.16
CA LYS A 40 -11.89 -12.37 3.43
C LYS A 40 -13.14 -12.89 2.73
N ALA A 41 -14.26 -12.16 2.84
CA ALA A 41 -15.52 -12.52 2.21
C ALA A 41 -15.37 -12.52 0.68
N ALA A 42 -14.74 -11.49 0.11
CA ALA A 42 -14.51 -11.36 -1.33
C ALA A 42 -13.60 -12.46 -1.89
N LEU A 43 -12.53 -12.84 -1.16
CA LEU A 43 -11.69 -13.98 -1.53
C LEU A 43 -12.47 -15.30 -1.49
N ALA A 44 -13.27 -15.53 -0.45
CA ALA A 44 -14.13 -16.72 -0.35
C ALA A 44 -15.20 -16.75 -1.45
N ALA A 45 -15.70 -15.59 -1.84
CA ALA A 45 -16.65 -15.40 -2.93
C ALA A 45 -15.98 -15.40 -4.32
N GLY A 46 -14.65 -15.49 -4.42
CA GLY A 46 -13.92 -15.45 -5.68
C GLY A 46 -14.12 -14.15 -6.47
N GLU A 47 -14.27 -13.03 -5.78
CA GLU A 47 -14.42 -11.73 -6.42
C GLU A 47 -13.10 -11.30 -7.08
N GLN A 48 -13.21 -10.85 -8.34
CA GLN A 48 -12.05 -10.59 -9.18
C GLN A 48 -11.06 -9.60 -8.56
N TRP A 49 -11.53 -8.48 -8.01
CA TRP A 49 -10.67 -7.46 -7.40
C TRP A 49 -9.84 -8.02 -6.23
N ALA A 50 -10.40 -8.96 -5.46
CA ALA A 50 -9.73 -9.56 -4.31
C ALA A 50 -8.67 -10.57 -4.75
N LEU A 51 -8.99 -11.36 -5.78
CA LEU A 51 -8.04 -12.28 -6.42
C LEU A 51 -6.88 -11.53 -7.07
N GLU A 52 -7.15 -10.41 -7.75
CA GLU A 52 -6.13 -9.55 -8.35
C GLU A 52 -5.22 -8.93 -7.30
N CYS A 53 -5.77 -8.34 -6.24
CA CYS A 53 -4.97 -7.83 -5.14
C CYS A 53 -4.07 -8.91 -4.53
N LYS A 54 -4.63 -10.11 -4.30
CA LYS A 54 -3.84 -11.24 -3.80
C LYS A 54 -2.74 -11.63 -4.79
N SER A 55 -3.06 -11.71 -6.08
CA SER A 55 -2.12 -12.09 -7.14
C SER A 55 -0.96 -11.10 -7.26
N VAL A 56 -1.23 -9.80 -7.24
CA VAL A 56 -0.20 -8.75 -7.30
C VAL A 56 0.71 -8.81 -6.07
N ALA A 57 0.14 -8.96 -4.88
CA ALA A 57 0.92 -9.09 -3.66
C ALA A 57 1.80 -10.36 -3.69
N ASP A 58 1.22 -11.51 -4.03
CA ASP A 58 1.92 -12.79 -4.07
C ASP A 58 3.05 -12.78 -5.12
N ALA A 59 2.81 -12.18 -6.31
CA ALA A 59 3.82 -12.05 -7.37
C ALA A 59 5.03 -11.20 -6.95
N ALA A 60 4.82 -10.24 -6.04
CA ALA A 60 5.89 -9.45 -5.46
C ALA A 60 6.58 -10.13 -4.27
N GLY A 61 6.17 -11.34 -3.86
CA GLY A 61 6.66 -11.97 -2.62
C GLY A 61 6.08 -11.37 -1.34
N CYS A 62 5.08 -10.51 -1.45
CA CYS A 62 4.36 -9.93 -0.33
C CYS A 62 3.14 -10.77 0.05
N LYS A 63 2.53 -10.48 1.19
CA LYS A 63 1.34 -11.16 1.70
C LYS A 63 0.26 -10.17 2.07
N LEU A 64 -0.89 -10.26 1.41
CA LEU A 64 -2.08 -9.50 1.79
C LEU A 64 -2.70 -10.09 3.07
N MET A 65 -2.81 -9.29 4.12
CA MET A 65 -3.18 -9.79 5.44
C MET A 65 -4.69 -9.88 5.63
N LEU A 66 -5.13 -11.04 6.11
CA LEU A 66 -6.54 -11.37 6.35
C LEU A 66 -6.96 -11.21 7.82
N SER A 67 -6.08 -10.72 8.67
CA SER A 67 -6.39 -10.36 10.06
C SER A 67 -5.63 -9.09 10.41
N ASN A 68 -6.11 -8.34 11.39
CA ASN A 68 -5.30 -7.28 11.98
C ASN A 68 -4.23 -7.96 12.87
N GLY A 69 -2.96 -7.63 12.64
CA GLY A 69 -1.87 -7.95 13.57
C GLY A 69 -1.72 -6.82 14.58
N SER A 70 -1.16 -7.11 15.75
CA SER A 70 -0.64 -6.05 16.62
C SER A 70 0.63 -5.49 15.98
N SER A 71 0.97 -4.22 16.23
CA SER A 71 2.20 -3.61 15.69
C SER A 71 3.45 -4.43 16.01
N LEU A 72 3.48 -5.11 17.16
CA LEU A 72 4.57 -5.98 17.61
C LEU A 72 4.73 -7.29 16.81
N THR A 73 3.71 -7.66 16.03
CA THR A 73 3.67 -8.94 15.29
C THR A 73 3.77 -8.76 13.78
N LYS A 74 3.68 -7.51 13.30
CA LYS A 74 3.77 -7.22 11.86
C LYS A 74 5.17 -7.52 11.36
N LYS A 75 5.26 -8.05 10.15
CA LYS A 75 6.52 -8.33 9.48
C LYS A 75 6.62 -7.56 8.17
N PRO A 76 7.84 -7.22 7.73
CA PRO A 76 8.09 -6.78 6.37
C PRO A 76 7.50 -7.76 5.35
N GLY A 77 6.94 -7.24 4.27
CA GLY A 77 6.18 -8.02 3.29
C GLY A 77 4.70 -8.18 3.61
N GLU A 78 4.23 -7.87 4.83
CA GLU A 78 2.82 -8.02 5.20
C GLU A 78 2.00 -6.74 4.94
N ILE A 79 1.08 -6.80 3.99
CA ILE A 79 0.25 -5.67 3.56
C ILE A 79 -1.07 -5.67 4.35
N TYR A 80 -1.17 -4.75 5.32
CA TYR A 80 -2.40 -4.51 6.08
C TYR A 80 -3.27 -3.39 5.47
N ALA A 81 -2.68 -2.56 4.60
CA ALA A 81 -3.30 -1.37 4.03
C ALA A 81 -4.26 -1.68 2.86
N ILE A 82 -5.18 -2.64 3.04
CA ILE A 82 -6.00 -3.23 1.96
C ILE A 82 -6.71 -2.19 1.09
N LYS A 83 -7.30 -1.14 1.70
CA LYS A 83 -8.02 -0.10 0.94
C LYS A 83 -7.09 0.69 0.02
N VAL A 84 -5.88 1.00 0.49
CA VAL A 84 -4.88 1.74 -0.30
C VAL A 84 -4.33 0.83 -1.38
N PHE A 85 -4.01 -0.41 -1.04
CA PHE A 85 -3.47 -1.39 -1.98
C PHE A 85 -4.46 -1.71 -3.11
N LYS A 86 -5.73 -1.92 -2.79
CA LYS A 86 -6.79 -2.07 -3.79
C LYS A 86 -6.83 -0.86 -4.74
N LYS A 87 -6.76 0.37 -4.19
CA LYS A 87 -6.73 1.58 -5.02
C LYS A 87 -5.55 1.53 -6.00
N PHE A 88 -4.36 1.12 -5.57
CA PHE A 88 -3.22 0.98 -6.48
C PHE A 88 -3.47 -0.06 -7.57
N VAL A 89 -3.95 -1.25 -7.22
CA VAL A 89 -4.29 -2.31 -8.19
C VAL A 89 -5.34 -1.85 -9.20
N ASP A 90 -6.28 -0.98 -8.78
CA ASP A 90 -7.30 -0.40 -9.66
C ASP A 90 -6.77 0.72 -10.58
N THR A 91 -5.70 1.43 -10.20
CA THR A 91 -5.29 2.69 -10.88
C THR A 91 -3.88 2.70 -11.47
N ILE A 92 -3.03 1.79 -11.06
CA ILE A 92 -1.62 1.72 -11.44
C ILE A 92 -1.38 0.39 -12.14
N GLU A 93 -0.48 0.39 -13.13
CA GLU A 93 -0.09 -0.82 -13.85
C GLU A 93 0.53 -1.85 -12.87
N HIS A 94 0.13 -3.12 -13.02
CA HIS A 94 0.43 -4.16 -12.04
C HIS A 94 1.93 -4.47 -11.95
N SER A 95 2.64 -4.51 -13.09
CA SER A 95 4.08 -4.77 -13.10
C SER A 95 4.87 -3.70 -12.35
N ALA A 96 4.48 -2.42 -12.43
CA ALA A 96 5.10 -1.34 -11.67
C ALA A 96 4.89 -1.49 -10.15
N ILE A 97 3.69 -1.90 -9.71
CA ILE A 97 3.42 -2.19 -8.29
C ILE A 97 4.25 -3.39 -7.82
N ILE A 98 4.27 -4.48 -8.61
CA ILE A 98 5.02 -5.70 -8.29
C ILE A 98 6.50 -5.38 -8.15
N ARG A 99 7.07 -4.66 -9.14
CA ARG A 99 8.47 -4.30 -9.14
C ARG A 99 8.82 -3.38 -7.97
N SER A 100 7.97 -2.40 -7.66
CA SER A 100 8.17 -1.53 -6.50
C SER A 100 8.22 -2.32 -5.20
N LEU A 101 7.27 -3.23 -4.99
CA LEU A 101 7.25 -4.08 -3.78
C LEU A 101 8.44 -5.03 -3.69
N GLN A 102 8.92 -5.56 -4.81
CA GLN A 102 10.13 -6.40 -4.86
C GLN A 102 11.36 -5.60 -4.43
N ILE A 103 11.54 -4.39 -4.97
CA ILE A 103 12.62 -3.50 -4.56
C ILE A 103 12.55 -3.23 -3.06
N LEU A 104 11.36 -2.92 -2.52
CA LEU A 104 11.19 -2.70 -1.07
C LEU A 104 11.53 -3.94 -0.22
N LEU A 105 11.40 -5.16 -0.75
CA LEU A 105 11.83 -6.37 -0.04
C LEU A 105 13.34 -6.63 -0.15
N GLU A 106 13.98 -6.06 -1.17
CA GLU A 106 15.43 -6.13 -1.41
C GLU A 106 16.20 -5.07 -0.61
N THR A 107 15.62 -3.88 -0.42
CA THR A 107 16.15 -2.76 0.37
C THR A 107 16.26 -3.13 1.86
N GLU A 108 17.45 -3.01 2.45
CA GLU A 108 17.73 -3.45 3.83
C GLU A 108 16.83 -2.74 4.85
N GLY A 109 16.68 -1.42 4.73
CA GLY A 109 15.87 -0.62 5.64
C GLY A 109 14.42 -1.09 5.72
N PHE A 110 13.80 -1.45 4.59
CA PHE A 110 12.42 -1.93 4.53
C PHE A 110 12.28 -3.40 4.93
N LYS A 111 13.31 -4.22 4.68
CA LYS A 111 13.35 -5.63 5.04
C LYS A 111 13.50 -5.87 6.54
N GLU A 112 14.11 -4.93 7.27
CA GLU A 112 14.33 -5.04 8.71
C GLU A 112 13.31 -4.25 9.55
N ASN A 113 12.62 -3.29 8.94
CA ASN A 113 11.72 -2.38 9.67
C ASN A 113 10.25 -2.54 9.26
N ALA A 114 9.47 -3.20 10.10
CA ALA A 114 8.04 -3.39 9.90
C ALA A 114 7.22 -2.08 9.94
N ASP A 115 7.73 -1.01 10.57
CA ASP A 115 7.00 0.27 10.66
C ASP A 115 6.93 0.99 9.32
N LEU A 116 7.92 0.78 8.43
CA LEU A 116 7.92 1.33 7.07
C LEU A 116 6.81 0.71 6.19
N TRP A 117 6.26 -0.44 6.59
CA TRP A 117 5.13 -1.10 5.93
C TRP A 117 3.77 -0.54 6.38
N ASP A 118 3.75 0.45 7.29
CA ASP A 118 2.51 1.15 7.63
C ASP A 118 1.94 1.91 6.41
N SER A 119 0.61 1.93 6.31
CA SER A 119 -0.12 2.57 5.22
C SER A 119 0.20 4.06 5.02
N SER A 120 0.66 4.74 6.07
CA SER A 120 1.03 6.16 6.02
C SER A 120 2.39 6.42 5.38
N ILE A 121 3.24 5.40 5.30
CA ILE A 121 4.59 5.45 4.71
C ILE A 121 4.62 4.64 3.41
N LEU A 122 4.24 3.37 3.46
CA LEU A 122 4.27 2.45 2.32
C LEU A 122 3.47 2.98 1.12
N GLY A 123 2.30 3.56 1.39
CA GLY A 123 1.43 4.14 0.36
C GLY A 123 2.12 5.22 -0.49
N PRO A 124 2.55 6.35 0.11
CA PRO A 124 3.24 7.39 -0.63
C PRO A 124 4.59 6.96 -1.24
N VAL A 125 5.30 6.01 -0.63
CA VAL A 125 6.54 5.45 -1.20
C VAL A 125 6.27 4.69 -2.51
N ILE A 126 5.33 3.74 -2.49
CA ILE A 126 4.94 3.00 -3.72
C ILE A 126 4.45 3.98 -4.80
N LEU A 127 3.68 4.99 -4.41
CA LEU A 127 3.18 5.97 -5.36
C LEU A 127 4.31 6.79 -5.99
N ALA A 128 5.28 7.26 -5.21
CA ALA A 128 6.47 7.95 -5.73
C ALA A 128 7.27 7.09 -6.72
N MET A 129 7.51 5.82 -6.36
CA MET A 129 8.21 4.84 -7.20
C MET A 129 7.48 4.60 -8.53
N THR A 130 6.17 4.36 -8.47
CA THR A 130 5.35 4.06 -9.66
C THR A 130 5.08 5.27 -10.55
N GLU A 131 5.33 6.49 -10.06
CA GLU A 131 5.36 7.72 -10.88
C GLU A 131 6.68 7.92 -11.63
N ARG A 132 7.69 7.10 -11.33
CA ARG A 132 8.97 7.05 -12.04
C ARG A 132 9.29 5.62 -12.51
N PRO A 133 8.38 4.99 -13.28
CA PRO A 133 8.53 3.59 -13.66
C PRO A 133 9.81 3.33 -14.45
N GLN A 134 10.33 4.33 -15.18
CA GLN A 134 11.57 4.21 -15.96
C GLN A 134 12.81 3.89 -15.13
N TYR A 135 12.79 4.15 -13.82
CA TYR A 135 13.94 3.89 -12.93
C TYR A 135 13.83 2.57 -12.16
N LEU A 136 12.66 1.91 -12.15
CA LEU A 136 12.42 0.72 -11.32
C LEU A 136 13.27 -0.51 -11.71
N ASP A 137 13.71 -0.56 -12.96
CA ASP A 137 14.56 -1.65 -13.45
C ASP A 137 16.06 -1.37 -13.26
N ARG A 138 16.43 -0.20 -12.71
CA ARG A 138 17.83 0.09 -12.43
C ARG A 138 18.35 -0.75 -11.26
N PRO A 139 19.56 -1.32 -11.36
CA PRO A 139 20.12 -2.18 -10.31
C PRO A 139 20.51 -1.43 -9.04
N ASP A 140 20.75 -0.13 -9.13
CA ASP A 140 21.14 0.75 -8.02
C ASP A 140 19.95 1.34 -7.24
N PHE A 141 18.71 1.14 -7.71
CA PHE A 141 17.52 1.75 -7.10
C PHE A 141 17.33 1.32 -5.65
N ALA A 142 17.56 0.04 -5.33
CA ALA A 142 17.45 -0.47 -3.96
C ALA A 142 18.49 0.21 -3.03
N SER A 143 19.71 0.40 -3.51
CA SER A 143 20.78 1.10 -2.78
C SER A 143 20.48 2.59 -2.59
N PHE A 144 19.90 3.25 -3.61
CA PHE A 144 19.39 4.61 -3.46
C PHE A 144 18.33 4.70 -2.36
N LEU A 145 17.37 3.77 -2.34
CA LEU A 145 16.33 3.75 -1.31
C LEU A 145 16.89 3.53 0.10
N ASP A 146 17.94 2.72 0.26
CA ASP A 146 18.61 2.53 1.56
C ASP A 146 19.32 3.80 2.04
N LEU A 147 19.77 4.66 1.13
CA LEU A 147 20.36 5.95 1.46
C LEU A 147 19.31 7.05 1.76
N PHE A 148 18.09 6.89 1.26
CA PHE A 148 17.02 7.85 1.48
C PHE A 148 16.43 7.73 2.89
N ASP A 149 16.68 8.72 3.75
CA ASP A 149 16.17 8.73 5.11
C ASP A 149 14.69 9.18 5.17
N ILE A 150 13.81 8.18 5.21
CA ILE A 150 12.36 8.36 5.36
C ILE A 150 12.02 9.00 6.72
N TRP A 151 12.76 8.68 7.77
CA TRP A 151 12.49 9.18 9.12
C TRP A 151 12.87 10.65 9.23
N GLU A 152 14.01 11.06 8.66
CA GLU A 152 14.39 12.47 8.56
C GLU A 152 13.33 13.28 7.79
N THR A 153 12.83 12.74 6.67
CA THR A 153 11.74 13.35 5.91
C THR A 153 10.49 13.54 6.77
N ILE A 154 10.12 12.50 7.54
CA ILE A 154 8.97 12.51 8.45
C ILE A 154 9.15 13.56 9.55
N ASP A 155 10.32 13.60 10.18
CA ASP A 155 10.64 14.51 11.29
C ASP A 155 10.68 15.96 10.82
N GLY A 156 11.22 16.21 9.62
CA GLY A 156 11.20 17.52 8.97
C GLY A 156 9.78 18.03 8.76
N VAL A 157 8.86 17.17 8.30
CA VAL A 157 7.44 17.53 8.12
C VAL A 157 6.75 17.81 9.45
N ASP A 158 7.05 17.04 10.50
CA ASP A 158 6.49 17.26 11.81
C ASP A 158 7.02 18.56 12.45
N ALA A 159 8.29 18.89 12.25
CA ALA A 159 8.90 20.15 12.67
C ALA A 159 8.27 21.35 11.93
N GLU A 160 8.12 21.25 10.61
CA GLU A 160 7.47 22.29 9.80
C GLU A 160 6.01 22.46 10.22
N ASN A 161 5.26 21.38 10.45
CA ASN A 161 3.89 21.46 10.94
C ASN A 161 3.80 22.14 12.30
N LYS A 162 4.73 21.90 13.22
CA LYS A 162 4.80 22.62 14.51
C LYS A 162 4.99 24.12 14.29
N ARG A 163 5.91 24.51 13.39
CA ARG A 163 6.16 25.92 13.03
C ARG A 163 4.93 26.58 12.38
N ARG A 164 4.24 25.88 11.48
CA ARG A 164 3.03 26.40 10.81
C ARG A 164 1.92 26.67 11.81
N ILE A 165 1.71 25.75 12.75
CA ILE A 165 0.72 25.92 13.82
C ILE A 165 1.04 27.15 14.68
N SER A 166 2.31 27.36 15.06
CA SER A 166 2.68 28.54 15.85
C SER A 166 2.52 29.86 15.09
N CYS A 167 2.55 29.82 13.75
CA CYS A 167 2.26 30.95 12.88
C CYS A 167 0.79 31.06 12.43
N GLY A 168 -0.12 30.21 12.93
CA GLY A 168 -1.54 30.20 12.54
C GLY A 168 -1.82 29.69 11.12
N LEU A 169 -0.87 28.97 10.52
CA LEU A 169 -0.98 28.38 9.18
C LEU A 169 -1.50 26.94 9.24
N PRO A 170 -2.20 26.46 8.19
CA PRO A 170 -2.68 25.08 8.13
C PRO A 170 -1.52 24.08 7.99
N ARG A 171 -1.73 22.86 8.50
CA ARG A 171 -0.78 21.75 8.37
C ARG A 171 -0.59 21.31 6.92
N ILE A 172 0.60 20.84 6.60
CA ILE A 172 0.92 20.13 5.36
C ILE A 172 0.71 18.62 5.54
N SER A 173 0.37 17.95 4.43
CA SER A 173 0.12 16.50 4.41
C SER A 173 1.43 15.73 4.49
N LYS A 174 1.55 14.86 5.49
CA LYS A 174 2.72 13.97 5.66
C LYS A 174 2.89 13.02 4.49
N ARG A 175 1.79 12.40 4.04
CA ARG A 175 1.82 11.47 2.90
C ARG A 175 2.29 12.15 1.62
N GLU A 176 1.77 13.36 1.36
CA GLU A 176 2.15 14.09 0.16
C GLU A 176 3.61 14.57 0.23
N SER A 177 4.06 14.96 1.43
CA SER A 177 5.45 15.36 1.63
C SER A 177 6.40 14.19 1.41
N ILE A 178 6.12 12.99 1.97
CA ILE A 178 6.95 11.80 1.72
C ILE A 178 7.01 11.51 0.22
N ARG A 179 5.85 11.50 -0.47
CA ARG A 179 5.75 11.24 -1.90
C ARG A 179 6.62 12.21 -2.71
N LEU A 180 6.44 13.51 -2.50
CA LEU A 180 7.13 14.55 -3.28
C LEU A 180 8.63 14.61 -2.98
N ASN A 181 9.05 14.46 -1.72
CA ASN A 181 10.47 14.45 -1.38
C ASN A 181 11.17 13.23 -2.00
N LEU A 182 10.54 12.05 -1.97
CA LEU A 182 11.11 10.87 -2.61
C LEU A 182 11.15 11.01 -4.15
N ILE A 183 10.12 11.58 -4.78
CA ILE A 183 10.15 11.87 -6.22
C ILE A 183 11.33 12.78 -6.58
N ASN A 184 11.50 13.89 -5.86
CA ASN A 184 12.59 14.82 -6.12
C ASN A 184 13.95 14.14 -5.92
N ALA A 185 14.11 13.35 -4.85
CA ALA A 185 15.34 12.62 -4.59
C ALA A 185 15.64 11.57 -5.67
N ILE A 186 14.62 10.87 -6.19
CA ILE A 186 14.77 9.93 -7.32
C ILE A 186 15.25 10.69 -8.56
N ASP A 187 14.59 11.81 -8.88
CA ASP A 187 14.91 12.60 -10.07
C ASP A 187 16.33 13.18 -9.97
N GLU A 188 16.72 13.74 -8.83
CA GLU A 188 18.07 14.29 -8.60
C GLU A 188 19.15 13.18 -8.65
N ALA A 189 18.95 12.07 -7.95
CA ALA A 189 20.00 11.06 -7.81
C ALA A 189 20.20 10.20 -9.07
N LEU A 190 19.13 9.94 -9.82
CA LEU A 190 19.16 8.99 -10.95
C LEU A 190 19.18 9.67 -12.31
N ALA A 191 18.76 10.94 -12.45
CA ALA A 191 18.94 11.68 -13.69
C ALA A 191 20.39 12.15 -13.88
N ASP A 192 21.06 12.61 -12.81
CA ASP A 192 22.46 13.06 -12.87
C ASP A 192 23.40 11.94 -13.34
N GLN A 193 23.12 10.69 -12.97
CA GLN A 193 23.92 9.54 -13.39
C GLN A 193 23.76 9.19 -14.87
N ASP A 194 22.60 9.46 -15.47
CA ASP A 194 22.39 9.25 -16.90
C ASP A 194 23.19 10.27 -17.74
N GLU A 195 23.39 11.50 -17.22
CA GLU A 195 24.23 12.51 -17.86
C GLU A 195 25.74 12.19 -17.74
N ASP A 196 26.19 11.69 -16.59
CA ASP A 196 27.59 11.30 -16.37
C ASP A 196 27.99 10.08 -17.23
N LEU A 197 27.10 9.09 -17.40
CA LEU A 197 27.32 7.96 -18.30
C LEU A 197 27.39 8.40 -19.77
N ALA A 198 26.47 9.27 -20.21
CA ALA A 198 26.43 9.76 -21.60
C ALA A 198 27.66 10.60 -21.99
N THR A 199 28.24 11.34 -21.05
CA THR A 199 29.48 12.11 -21.28
C THR A 199 30.73 11.22 -21.29
N SER A 200 30.72 10.09 -20.58
CA SER A 200 31.82 9.13 -20.57
C SER A 200 31.92 8.27 -21.85
N GLU A 201 30.79 7.93 -22.48
CA GLU A 201 30.77 7.13 -23.72
C GLU A 201 31.04 7.98 -24.99
N GLY A 202 30.93 9.30 -24.90
CA GLY A 202 31.21 10.24 -26.01
C GLY A 202 32.67 10.66 -26.16
N ALA A 203 33.58 10.14 -25.33
CA ALA A 203 34.98 10.58 -25.24
C ALA A 203 36.00 9.62 -25.89
N HIS A 204 35.57 8.66 -26.71
CA HIS A 204 36.44 7.71 -27.41
C HIS A 204 36.42 7.84 -28.93
#